data_AF-A0A1V2RDD3-F1
#
_entry.id   AF-A0A1V2RDD3-F1
#
_cell.length_a   1.000
_cell.length_b   1.000
_cell.length_c   1.000
_cell.angle_alpha   90.00
_cell.angle_beta   90.00
_cell.angle_gamma   90.00
#
_symmetry.space_group_name_H-M   'P 1'
#
loop_
_entity.id
_entity.type
_entity.pdbx_description
1 polymer ?
#
loop_
_entity_poly.entity_id
_entity_poly.type
_entity_poly.pdbx_seq_one_letter_code
_entity_poly.pdbx_strand_id
1 'polypeptide(L)'
;MLIDLERRWMWRPDKACASEALNTFFPTGPTGPDNPPSKPAIAAAERAKELCARCPVMLECRRDTLGEPYGVWGGRAEWERRARRRQVAASVATWPVDRRLAWGRLCHQLYAASGRWTRVQERTGLLIWVAQKLAAEHKRSLPRKLPPAPPEGAITRVLDWPENPGTKHAWVWQGGRMKDAHIRGVTPDETYYYASVASGRGHSHAWVRREHVRIYAKYIDPPLKEKLDRAEYDRIRPRRRRRAA
;
A
#
# COMPACT_ATOMS: atom_id res chain seq x y z
N MET A 1 -16.82 -8.37 8.60
CA MET A 1 -16.36 -7.10 7.96
C MET A 1 -15.29 -6.45 8.85
N LEU A 2 -14.13 -6.06 8.30
CA LEU A 2 -13.00 -5.57 9.10
C LEU A 2 -13.27 -4.19 9.71
N ILE A 3 -13.62 -3.24 8.85
CA ILE A 3 -14.09 -1.88 9.15
C ILE A 3 -14.95 -1.41 7.97
N ASP A 4 -15.86 -0.47 8.21
CA ASP A 4 -16.53 0.29 7.15
C ASP A 4 -15.77 1.60 6.90
N LEU A 5 -15.07 1.66 5.77
CA LEU A 5 -14.30 2.83 5.36
C LEU A 5 -15.19 4.01 4.94
N GLU A 6 -16.42 3.76 4.52
CA GLU A 6 -17.39 4.81 4.14
C GLU A 6 -18.16 5.33 5.36
N ARG A 7 -18.06 4.62 6.50
CA ARG A 7 -18.72 4.96 7.76
C ARG A 7 -20.21 5.21 7.57
N ARG A 8 -20.90 4.27 6.90
CA ARG A 8 -22.32 4.41 6.57
C ARG A 8 -23.20 4.60 7.80
N TRP A 9 -22.76 4.09 8.95
CA TRP A 9 -23.40 4.31 10.26
C TRP A 9 -23.50 5.79 10.66
N MET A 10 -22.66 6.69 10.13
CA MET A 10 -22.78 8.14 10.38
C MET A 10 -24.09 8.72 9.83
N TRP A 11 -24.64 8.10 8.79
CA TRP A 11 -25.86 8.55 8.12
C TRP A 11 -27.12 7.90 8.68
N ARG A 12 -26.99 7.02 9.67
CA ARG A 12 -28.14 6.46 10.37
C ARG A 12 -28.92 7.58 11.08
N PRO A 13 -30.25 7.66 10.89
CA PRO A 13 -31.07 8.70 11.50
C PRO A 13 -31.24 8.48 13.02
N ASP A 14 -31.19 7.24 13.47
CA ASP A 14 -31.37 6.83 14.86
C ASP A 14 -30.09 6.87 15.72
N LYS A 15 -28.98 7.43 15.21
CA LYS A 15 -27.78 7.60 16.03
C LYS A 15 -28.05 8.61 17.16
N ALA A 16 -27.76 8.21 18.40
CA ALA A 16 -28.08 9.01 19.59
C ALA A 16 -27.36 10.38 19.63
N CYS A 17 -26.21 10.52 18.96
CA CYS A 17 -25.48 11.79 18.92
C CYS A 17 -26.04 12.82 17.92
N ALA A 18 -27.06 12.48 17.12
CA ALA A 18 -27.55 13.38 16.07
C ALA A 18 -28.19 14.67 16.60
N SER A 19 -28.84 14.61 17.77
CA SER A 19 -29.54 15.74 18.41
C SER A 19 -28.68 16.48 19.45
N GLU A 20 -27.43 16.07 19.61
CA GLU A 20 -26.55 16.55 20.67
C GLU A 20 -25.53 17.55 20.11
N ALA A 21 -25.14 18.53 20.93
CA ALA A 21 -24.15 19.52 20.52
C ALA A 21 -22.77 18.89 20.30
N LEU A 22 -22.01 19.37 19.31
CA LEU A 22 -20.69 18.82 18.98
C LEU A 22 -19.72 18.91 20.16
N ASN A 23 -19.73 20.01 20.90
CA ASN A 23 -18.86 20.22 22.07
C ASN A 23 -19.01 19.14 23.15
N THR A 24 -20.17 18.47 23.24
CA THR A 24 -20.39 17.32 24.12
C THR A 24 -19.37 16.20 23.85
N PHE A 25 -19.03 15.96 22.58
CA PHE A 25 -18.13 14.87 22.18
C PHE A 25 -16.67 15.30 22.04
N PHE A 26 -16.36 16.59 22.12
CA PHE A 26 -15.00 17.12 21.94
C PHE A 26 -14.57 17.90 23.19
N PRO A 27 -14.24 17.20 24.30
CA PRO A 27 -13.85 17.84 25.54
C PRO A 27 -12.58 18.68 25.35
N THR A 28 -12.58 19.90 25.90
CA THR A 28 -11.48 20.85 25.81
C THR A 28 -10.37 20.52 26.83
N GLY A 29 -9.13 20.83 26.47
CA GLY A 29 -7.94 20.66 27.32
C GLY A 29 -6.82 19.89 26.63
N PRO A 30 -5.58 19.95 27.18
CA PRO A 30 -4.45 19.25 26.60
C PRO A 30 -4.70 17.75 26.66
N THR A 31 -4.69 17.12 25.50
CA THR A 31 -4.81 15.67 25.34
C THR A 31 -3.76 15.24 24.32
N GLY A 32 -2.99 14.20 24.64
CA GLY A 32 -1.88 13.79 23.79
C GLY A 32 -1.14 12.58 24.34
N PRO A 33 -0.12 12.07 23.62
CA PRO A 33 0.77 11.03 24.14
C PRO A 33 1.48 11.47 25.42
N ASP A 34 1.88 12.73 25.47
CA ASP A 34 2.72 13.30 26.54
C ASP A 34 1.92 14.07 27.59
N ASN A 35 0.62 14.25 27.35
CA ASN A 35 -0.29 14.99 28.22
C ASN A 35 -1.48 14.11 28.62
N PRO A 36 -1.53 13.61 29.87
CA PRO A 36 -2.70 12.89 30.36
C PRO A 36 -3.93 13.82 30.39
N PRO A 37 -5.15 13.29 30.20
CA PRO A 37 -6.35 14.11 30.24
C PRO A 37 -6.55 14.72 31.62
N SER A 38 -6.98 15.98 31.65
CA SER A 38 -7.36 16.66 32.90
C SER A 38 -8.63 16.05 33.50
N LYS A 39 -8.85 16.21 34.82
CA LYS A 39 -10.08 15.76 35.49
C LYS A 39 -11.36 16.29 34.81
N PRO A 40 -11.46 17.58 34.41
CA PRO A 40 -12.61 18.07 33.65
C PRO A 40 -12.82 17.38 32.30
N ALA A 41 -11.74 17.11 31.56
CA ALA A 41 -11.82 16.41 30.28
C ALA A 41 -12.30 14.97 30.44
N ILE A 42 -11.89 14.28 31.51
CA ILE A 42 -12.39 12.95 31.87
C ILE A 42 -13.91 13.01 32.14
N ALA A 43 -14.34 13.92 33.02
CA ALA A 43 -15.76 14.05 33.38
C ALA A 43 -16.64 14.40 32.16
N ALA A 44 -16.17 15.29 31.27
CA ALA A 44 -16.86 15.60 30.03
C ALA A 44 -16.94 14.40 29.08
N ALA A 45 -15.86 13.62 28.96
CA ALA A 45 -15.86 12.41 28.15
C ALA A 45 -16.81 11.33 28.70
N GLU A 46 -16.92 11.16 30.02
CA GLU A 46 -17.88 10.21 30.61
C GLU A 46 -19.33 10.55 30.25
N ARG A 47 -19.72 11.83 30.33
CA ARG A 47 -21.06 12.26 29.88
C ARG A 47 -21.34 11.91 28.42
N ALA A 48 -20.37 12.13 27.54
CA ALA A 48 -20.50 11.75 26.12
C ALA A 48 -20.59 10.22 25.92
N LYS A 49 -19.93 9.43 26.78
CA LYS A 49 -19.99 7.97 26.72
C LYS A 49 -21.34 7.42 27.18
N GLU A 50 -22.01 8.07 28.12
CA GLU A 50 -23.38 7.70 28.52
C GLU A 50 -24.36 7.76 27.34
N LEU A 51 -24.25 8.79 26.51
CA LEU A 51 -25.00 8.91 25.25
C LEU A 51 -24.61 7.79 24.27
N CYS A 52 -23.31 7.52 24.12
CA CYS A 52 -22.84 6.44 23.25
C CYS A 52 -23.36 5.06 23.67
N ALA A 53 -23.52 4.81 24.98
CA ALA A 53 -23.97 3.52 25.51
C ALA A 53 -25.39 3.15 25.08
N ARG A 54 -26.22 4.14 24.75
CA ARG A 54 -27.60 3.97 24.26
C ARG A 54 -27.71 4.06 22.73
N CYS A 55 -26.59 4.26 22.03
CA CYS A 55 -26.57 4.51 20.60
C CYS A 55 -26.66 3.19 19.80
N PRO A 56 -27.63 3.03 18.88
CA PRO A 56 -27.80 1.77 18.13
C PRO A 56 -26.62 1.44 17.21
N VAL A 57 -25.82 2.45 16.83
CA VAL A 57 -24.62 2.28 15.98
C VAL A 57 -23.31 2.30 16.76
N MET A 58 -23.35 2.11 18.08
CA MET A 58 -22.17 2.22 18.95
C MET A 58 -21.04 1.29 18.51
N LEU A 59 -21.35 0.05 18.15
CA LEU A 59 -20.35 -0.97 17.82
C LEU A 59 -19.63 -0.66 16.50
N GLU A 60 -20.37 -0.24 15.48
CA GLU A 60 -19.85 0.20 14.19
C GLU A 60 -18.99 1.46 14.36
N CYS A 61 -19.52 2.46 15.05
CA CYS A 61 -18.79 3.68 15.37
C CYS A 61 -17.48 3.35 16.09
N ARG A 62 -17.52 2.54 17.17
CA ARG A 62 -16.35 2.12 17.94
C ARG A 62 -15.31 1.37 17.11
N ARG A 63 -15.76 0.53 16.17
CA ARG A 63 -14.89 -0.24 15.27
C ARG A 63 -14.20 0.67 14.25
N ASP A 64 -14.95 1.56 13.60
CA ASP A 64 -14.53 2.29 12.40
C ASP A 64 -13.80 3.63 12.70
N THR A 65 -13.74 4.00 13.98
CA THR A 65 -13.13 5.27 14.46
C THR A 65 -11.91 5.04 15.35
N LEU A 66 -11.36 3.83 15.37
CA LEU A 66 -10.15 3.56 16.13
C LEU A 66 -8.98 4.49 15.73
N GLY A 67 -8.97 4.97 14.47
CA GLY A 67 -7.99 5.93 13.95
C GLY A 67 -8.34 7.40 14.16
N GLU A 68 -9.54 7.73 14.68
CA GLU A 68 -9.94 9.13 14.89
C GLU A 68 -9.08 9.80 15.96
N PRO A 69 -8.46 10.95 15.66
CA PRO A 69 -7.48 11.57 16.52
C PRO A 69 -8.10 12.23 17.74
N TYR A 70 -9.31 12.78 17.64
CA TYR A 70 -9.91 13.61 18.70
C TYR A 70 -11.31 13.17 19.10
N GLY A 71 -11.78 13.66 20.24
CA GLY A 71 -13.16 13.50 20.69
C GLY A 71 -13.54 12.08 21.14
N VAL A 72 -14.81 11.92 21.51
CA VAL A 72 -15.43 10.67 21.95
C VAL A 72 -16.17 10.03 20.79
N TRP A 73 -15.83 8.79 20.47
CA TRP A 73 -16.44 8.03 19.39
C TRP A 73 -16.75 6.61 19.87
N GLY A 74 -17.98 6.14 19.64
CA GLY A 74 -18.41 4.78 19.98
C GLY A 74 -18.19 4.43 21.45
N GLY A 75 -18.35 5.41 22.35
CA GLY A 75 -18.11 5.23 23.79
C GLY A 75 -16.64 5.10 24.17
N ARG A 76 -15.73 5.71 23.41
CA ARG A 76 -14.31 5.80 23.76
C ARG A 76 -13.80 7.21 23.53
N ALA A 77 -13.08 7.75 24.50
CA ALA A 77 -12.29 8.96 24.37
C ALA A 77 -10.99 8.70 23.58
N GLU A 78 -10.33 9.78 23.15
CA GLU A 78 -9.06 9.71 22.41
C GLU A 78 -8.00 8.84 23.10
N TRP A 79 -7.74 9.07 24.39
CA TRP A 79 -6.69 8.37 25.14
C TRP A 79 -6.99 6.87 25.29
N GLU A 80 -8.26 6.50 25.42
CA GLU A 80 -8.70 5.11 25.44
C GLU A 80 -8.53 4.46 24.07
N ARG A 81 -8.84 5.17 22.98
CA ARG A 81 -8.55 4.69 21.63
C ARG A 81 -7.04 4.52 21.43
N ARG A 82 -6.21 5.44 21.92
CA ARG A 82 -4.74 5.31 21.90
C ARG A 82 -4.26 4.06 22.66
N ALA A 83 -4.79 3.80 23.84
CA ALA A 83 -4.52 2.58 24.59
C ALA A 83 -4.97 1.33 23.82
N ARG A 84 -6.17 1.37 23.22
CA ARG A 84 -6.69 0.27 22.40
C ARG A 84 -5.84 0.00 21.17
N ARG A 85 -5.32 1.02 20.49
CA ARG A 85 -4.40 0.86 19.34
C ARG A 85 -3.14 0.09 19.75
N ARG A 86 -2.60 0.36 20.94
CA ARG A 86 -1.45 -0.38 21.52
C ARG A 86 -1.82 -1.84 21.82
N GLN A 87 -2.98 -2.09 22.42
CA GLN A 87 -3.48 -3.46 22.66
C GLN A 87 -3.67 -4.24 21.34
N VAL A 88 -4.27 -3.60 20.33
CA VAL A 88 -4.43 -4.18 19.00
C VAL A 88 -3.08 -4.55 18.41
N ALA A 89 -2.11 -3.62 18.44
CA ALA A 89 -0.75 -3.83 17.96
C ALA A 89 -0.06 -5.03 18.64
N ALA A 90 -0.18 -5.15 19.97
CA ALA A 90 0.36 -6.28 20.73
C ALA A 90 -0.30 -7.62 20.36
N SER A 91 -1.60 -7.61 20.06
CA SER A 91 -2.34 -8.83 19.71
C SER A 91 -2.15 -9.31 18.27
N VAL A 92 -1.64 -8.47 17.35
CA VAL A 92 -1.62 -8.82 15.91
C VAL A 92 -0.89 -10.12 15.62
N ALA A 93 0.15 -10.45 16.39
CA ALA A 93 0.91 -11.68 16.22
C ALA A 93 0.07 -12.96 16.44
N THR A 94 -0.97 -12.89 17.28
CA THR A 94 -1.84 -14.03 17.61
C THR A 94 -3.08 -14.10 16.71
N TRP A 95 -3.26 -13.15 15.80
CA TRP A 95 -4.40 -13.17 14.89
C TRP A 95 -4.31 -14.34 13.90
N PRO A 96 -5.45 -14.98 13.56
CA PRO A 96 -5.50 -15.96 12.49
C PRO A 96 -4.91 -15.42 11.18
N VAL A 97 -4.25 -16.28 10.40
CA VAL A 97 -3.58 -15.91 9.14
C VAL A 97 -4.52 -15.17 8.20
N ASP A 98 -5.74 -15.68 7.99
CA ASP A 98 -6.72 -15.05 7.10
C ASP A 98 -7.07 -13.63 7.52
N ARG A 99 -7.17 -13.39 8.83
CA ARG A 99 -7.42 -12.06 9.39
C ARG A 99 -6.23 -11.14 9.12
N ARG A 100 -5.00 -11.60 9.35
CA ARG A 100 -3.78 -10.82 9.05
C ARG A 100 -3.69 -10.48 7.57
N LEU A 101 -3.94 -11.44 6.68
CA LEU A 101 -3.91 -11.24 5.24
C LEU A 101 -5.02 -10.29 4.77
N ALA A 102 -6.22 -10.38 5.33
CA ALA A 102 -7.33 -9.48 5.00
C ALA A 102 -7.03 -8.03 5.42
N TRP A 103 -6.49 -7.82 6.63
CA TRP A 103 -6.00 -6.50 7.04
C TRP A 103 -4.82 -6.03 6.19
N GLY A 104 -3.89 -6.93 5.85
CA GLY A 104 -2.75 -6.61 4.98
C GLY A 104 -3.17 -6.15 3.59
N ARG A 105 -4.19 -6.79 3.00
CA ARG A 105 -4.83 -6.34 1.74
C ARG A 105 -5.35 -4.92 1.85
N LEU A 106 -6.13 -4.64 2.90
CA LEU A 106 -6.73 -3.34 3.14
C LEU A 106 -5.67 -2.24 3.32
N CYS A 107 -4.66 -2.49 4.15
CA CYS A 107 -3.54 -1.56 4.36
C CYS A 107 -2.78 -1.29 3.06
N HIS A 108 -2.51 -2.33 2.26
CA HIS A 108 -1.84 -2.18 0.97
C HIS A 108 -2.66 -1.33 -0.01
N GLN A 109 -3.98 -1.54 -0.09
CA GLN A 109 -4.88 -0.75 -0.94
C GLN A 109 -4.93 0.73 -0.52
N LEU A 110 -5.09 1.00 0.78
CA LEU A 110 -5.11 2.36 1.32
C LEU A 110 -3.77 3.08 1.08
N TYR A 111 -2.65 2.39 1.26
CA TYR A 111 -1.34 2.96 0.95
C TYR A 111 -1.16 3.20 -0.55
N ALA A 112 -1.55 2.25 -1.41
CA ALA A 112 -1.47 2.40 -2.85
C ALA A 112 -2.30 3.59 -3.39
N ALA A 113 -3.44 3.88 -2.75
CA ALA A 113 -4.28 5.03 -3.11
C ALA A 113 -3.72 6.38 -2.64
N SER A 114 -3.01 6.43 -1.51
CA SER A 114 -2.63 7.68 -0.84
C SER A 114 -1.13 7.98 -0.84
N GLY A 115 -0.27 6.97 -0.99
CA GLY A 115 1.18 7.06 -0.80
C GLY A 115 1.64 7.38 0.62
N ARG A 116 0.74 7.45 1.62
CA ARG A 116 1.03 7.92 2.98
C ARG A 116 0.55 6.94 4.05
N TRP A 117 1.45 6.47 4.89
CA TRP A 117 1.09 5.56 6.00
C TRP A 117 0.25 6.24 7.09
N THR A 118 0.40 7.54 7.28
CA THR A 118 -0.46 8.33 8.17
C THR A 118 -1.93 8.20 7.79
N ARG A 119 -2.26 8.25 6.49
CA ARG A 119 -3.62 8.02 5.98
C ARG A 119 -4.13 6.60 6.29
N VAL A 120 -3.25 5.59 6.24
CA VAL A 120 -3.64 4.22 6.61
C VAL A 120 -4.00 4.15 8.10
N GLN A 121 -3.21 4.78 8.97
CA GLN A 121 -3.48 4.83 10.40
C GLN A 121 -4.78 5.58 10.72
N GLU A 122 -5.02 6.75 10.12
CA GLU A 122 -6.26 7.52 10.30
C GLU A 122 -7.50 6.69 9.94
N ARG A 123 -7.41 5.91 8.86
CA ARG A 123 -8.55 5.13 8.34
C ARG A 123 -8.78 3.81 9.08
N THR A 124 -7.74 3.21 9.65
CA THR A 124 -7.81 1.86 10.25
C THR A 124 -7.63 1.83 11.76
N GLY A 125 -6.99 2.85 12.34
CA GLY A 125 -6.49 2.84 13.71
C GLY A 125 -5.29 1.95 13.96
N LEU A 126 -4.77 1.23 12.96
CA LEU A 126 -3.53 0.47 13.13
C LEU A 126 -2.33 1.42 13.24
N LEU A 127 -1.43 1.15 14.17
CA LEU A 127 -0.14 1.85 14.20
C LEU A 127 0.59 1.64 12.87
N ILE A 128 1.30 2.67 12.38
CA ILE A 128 1.97 2.65 11.07
C ILE A 128 2.81 1.39 10.87
N TRP A 129 3.64 1.03 11.84
CA TRP A 129 4.51 -0.15 11.74
C TRP A 129 3.71 -1.46 11.65
N VAL A 130 2.55 -1.55 12.32
CA VAL A 130 1.66 -2.73 12.25
C VAL A 130 1.05 -2.83 10.86
N ALA A 131 0.53 -1.71 10.34
CA ALA A 131 -0.05 -1.64 9.00
C ALA A 131 1.00 -2.02 7.93
N GLN A 132 2.24 -1.53 8.06
CA GLN A 132 3.37 -1.89 7.20
C GLN A 132 3.68 -3.39 7.26
N LYS A 133 3.75 -3.96 8.47
CA LYS A 133 4.03 -5.39 8.67
C LYS A 133 2.97 -6.27 8.01
N LEU A 134 1.69 -5.96 8.23
CA LEU A 134 0.56 -6.69 7.63
C LEU A 134 0.52 -6.53 6.11
N ALA A 135 0.73 -5.32 5.59
CA ALA A 135 0.79 -5.09 4.14
C ALA A 135 1.95 -5.86 3.48
N ALA A 136 3.11 -5.91 4.13
CA ALA A 136 4.25 -6.68 3.66
C ALA A 136 3.98 -8.20 3.68
N GLU A 137 3.31 -8.69 4.73
CA GLU A 137 2.88 -10.09 4.81
C GLU A 137 1.90 -10.44 3.69
N HIS A 138 0.88 -9.61 3.46
CA HIS A 138 -0.02 -9.77 2.33
C HIS A 138 0.74 -9.78 1.00
N LYS A 139 1.67 -8.85 0.78
CA LYS A 139 2.47 -8.81 -0.44
C LYS A 139 3.29 -10.09 -0.66
N ARG A 140 3.80 -10.72 0.42
CA ARG A 140 4.49 -12.01 0.35
C ARG A 140 3.54 -13.18 0.06
N SER A 141 2.28 -13.10 0.50
CA SER A 141 1.26 -14.12 0.24
C SER A 141 0.74 -14.13 -1.20
N LEU A 142 0.87 -13.00 -1.91
CA LEU A 142 0.48 -12.93 -3.31
C LEU A 142 1.38 -13.88 -4.13
N PRO A 143 0.81 -14.63 -5.08
CA PRO A 143 1.62 -15.43 -5.99
C PRO A 143 2.65 -14.50 -6.63
N ARG A 144 3.93 -14.90 -6.60
CA ARG A 144 4.93 -14.23 -7.44
C ARG A 144 4.38 -14.28 -8.85
N LYS A 145 4.25 -13.12 -9.50
CA LYS A 145 4.19 -13.09 -10.97
C LYS A 145 5.52 -13.66 -11.43
N LEU A 146 5.55 -14.98 -11.61
CA LEU A 146 6.60 -15.62 -12.39
C LEU A 146 6.57 -14.92 -13.76
N PRO A 147 7.74 -14.59 -14.32
CA PRO A 147 7.77 -14.23 -15.73
C PRO A 147 7.09 -15.34 -16.54
N PRO A 148 6.51 -15.02 -17.71
CA PRO A 148 5.98 -16.06 -18.59
C PRO A 148 7.03 -17.17 -18.74
N ALA A 149 6.60 -18.43 -18.71
CA ALA A 149 7.48 -19.55 -18.95
C ALA A 149 8.22 -19.33 -20.28
N PRO A 150 9.50 -19.74 -20.39
CA PRO A 150 10.18 -19.72 -21.67
C PRO A 150 9.31 -20.46 -22.70
N PRO A 151 9.11 -19.92 -23.91
CA PRO A 151 8.54 -20.73 -24.98
C PRO A 151 9.45 -21.94 -25.26
N GLU A 152 8.85 -22.99 -25.80
CA GLU A 152 9.51 -24.26 -26.08
C GLU A 152 10.79 -24.03 -26.93
N GLY A 153 11.91 -24.64 -26.52
CA GLY A 153 13.21 -24.48 -27.19
C GLY A 153 14.07 -23.29 -26.74
N ALA A 154 13.70 -22.55 -25.70
CA ALA A 154 14.50 -21.43 -25.20
C ALA A 154 15.97 -21.80 -24.91
N ILE A 155 16.91 -21.12 -25.57
CA ILE A 155 18.34 -21.33 -25.37
C ILE A 155 18.78 -20.46 -24.19
N THR A 156 18.98 -21.09 -23.03
CA THR A 156 19.64 -20.46 -21.87
C THR A 156 21.16 -20.56 -22.01
N ARG A 157 21.74 -20.16 -23.14
CA ARG A 157 23.18 -19.96 -23.24
C ARG A 157 23.54 -18.53 -22.84
N VAL A 158 24.66 -18.40 -22.15
CA VAL A 158 25.41 -17.15 -22.10
C VAL A 158 25.70 -16.79 -23.55
N LEU A 159 25.09 -15.71 -24.04
CA LEU A 159 25.44 -15.18 -25.35
C LEU A 159 26.91 -14.76 -25.27
N ASP A 160 27.75 -15.19 -26.22
CA ASP A 160 29.18 -14.80 -26.33
C ASP A 160 29.34 -13.31 -26.73
N TRP A 161 28.43 -12.45 -26.26
CA TRP A 161 28.23 -11.07 -26.65
C TRP A 161 28.03 -10.17 -25.42
N PRO A 162 28.84 -9.12 -25.18
CA PRO A 162 30.16 -8.81 -25.75
C PRO A 162 31.31 -9.00 -24.73
N GLU A 163 32.53 -9.15 -25.26
CA GLU A 163 33.82 -9.22 -24.55
C GLU A 163 34.11 -7.96 -23.69
N ASN A 164 33.55 -7.89 -22.48
CA ASN A 164 34.22 -7.49 -21.23
C ASN A 164 33.20 -7.44 -20.05
N PRO A 165 33.57 -7.88 -18.83
CA PRO A 165 32.64 -8.28 -17.79
C PRO A 165 32.30 -7.13 -16.84
N GLY A 166 31.18 -6.46 -17.10
CA GLY A 166 30.60 -5.37 -16.29
C GLY A 166 30.31 -4.18 -17.21
N THR A 167 29.07 -3.73 -17.42
CA THR A 167 28.00 -3.37 -16.49
C THR A 167 26.76 -3.16 -17.38
N LYS A 168 25.72 -4.01 -17.29
CA LYS A 168 24.41 -3.88 -17.99
C LYS A 168 24.49 -3.62 -19.52
N HIS A 169 24.11 -4.59 -20.36
CA HIS A 169 24.17 -4.48 -21.83
C HIS A 169 22.81 -4.30 -22.52
N ALA A 170 21.75 -4.02 -21.77
CA ALA A 170 20.44 -3.68 -22.34
C ALA A 170 19.63 -2.81 -21.38
N TRP A 171 18.63 -2.12 -21.92
CA TRP A 171 17.47 -1.71 -21.14
C TRP A 171 16.26 -2.59 -21.47
N VAL A 172 15.41 -2.83 -20.46
CA VAL A 172 14.16 -3.58 -20.62
C VAL A 172 12.97 -2.82 -20.07
N TRP A 173 11.84 -2.95 -20.75
CA TRP A 173 10.55 -2.47 -20.27
C TRP A 173 9.87 -3.52 -19.40
N GLN A 174 9.87 -3.32 -18.09
CA GLN A 174 9.32 -4.30 -17.14
C GLN A 174 8.52 -3.63 -16.02
N GLY A 175 7.25 -4.01 -15.89
CA GLY A 175 6.37 -3.45 -14.85
C GLY A 175 6.06 -1.97 -15.06
N GLY A 176 6.05 -1.51 -16.32
CA GLY A 176 5.76 -0.11 -16.68
C GLY A 176 6.90 0.87 -16.41
N ARG A 177 8.12 0.37 -16.23
CA ARG A 177 9.34 1.18 -16.05
C ARG A 177 10.46 0.60 -16.92
N MET A 178 11.28 1.49 -17.47
CA MET A 178 12.55 1.14 -18.09
C MET A 178 13.59 0.87 -16.99
N LYS A 179 14.37 -0.20 -17.16
CA LYS A 179 15.44 -0.59 -16.23
C LYS A 179 16.63 -1.12 -17.01
N ASP A 180 17.83 -0.82 -16.52
CA ASP A 180 19.03 -1.49 -17.02
C ASP A 180 18.99 -2.99 -16.68
N ALA A 181 19.46 -3.82 -17.60
CA ALA A 181 19.42 -5.26 -17.50
C ALA A 181 20.68 -5.93 -18.06
N HIS A 182 20.89 -7.17 -17.65
CA HIS A 182 21.78 -8.12 -18.29
C HIS A 182 20.95 -9.13 -19.06
N ILE A 183 21.17 -9.25 -20.36
CA ILE A 183 20.57 -10.33 -21.15
C ILE A 183 21.37 -11.62 -20.91
N ARG A 184 20.66 -12.67 -20.52
CA ARG A 184 21.18 -13.98 -20.11
C ARG A 184 20.75 -15.13 -21.01
N GLY A 185 19.95 -14.84 -22.03
CA GLY A 185 19.41 -15.84 -22.95
C GLY A 185 18.43 -15.24 -23.92
N VAL A 186 18.12 -15.98 -24.98
CA VAL A 186 17.20 -15.60 -26.04
C VAL A 186 16.48 -16.85 -26.54
N THR A 187 15.26 -16.70 -27.03
CA THR A 187 14.53 -17.80 -27.68
C THR A 187 15.06 -18.02 -29.10
N PRO A 188 14.97 -19.25 -29.68
CA PRO A 188 15.49 -19.52 -31.03
C PRO A 188 14.92 -18.60 -32.13
N ASP A 189 13.68 -18.16 -31.95
CA ASP A 189 12.96 -17.23 -32.82
C ASP A 189 13.24 -15.74 -32.50
N GLU A 190 14.11 -15.47 -31.53
CA GLU A 190 14.43 -14.15 -30.99
C GLU A 190 13.24 -13.31 -30.50
N THR A 191 12.09 -13.92 -30.23
CA THR A 191 10.88 -13.24 -29.75
C THR A 191 11.02 -12.77 -28.30
N TYR A 192 11.78 -13.49 -27.46
CA TYR A 192 12.00 -13.15 -26.06
C TYR A 192 13.48 -13.16 -25.67
N TYR A 193 13.84 -12.23 -24.80
CA TYR A 193 15.13 -12.19 -24.11
C TYR A 193 14.96 -12.45 -22.61
N TYR A 194 15.87 -13.24 -22.04
CA TYR A 194 15.93 -13.49 -20.61
C TYR A 194 16.76 -12.40 -19.94
N ALA A 195 16.12 -11.48 -19.23
CA ALA A 195 16.75 -10.31 -18.64
C ALA A 195 16.90 -10.44 -17.12
N SER A 196 18.08 -10.12 -16.60
CA SER A 196 18.38 -9.95 -15.18
C SER A 196 18.46 -8.48 -14.83
N VAL A 197 17.64 -8.03 -13.90
CA VAL A 197 17.46 -6.62 -13.56
C VAL A 197 17.70 -6.43 -12.07
N ALA A 198 18.51 -5.43 -11.70
CA ALA A 198 18.72 -5.09 -10.30
C ALA A 198 17.40 -4.72 -9.62
N SER A 199 17.14 -5.30 -8.45
CA SER A 199 15.93 -5.07 -7.66
C SER A 199 16.26 -5.12 -6.17
N GLY A 200 16.30 -3.96 -5.49
CA GLY A 200 16.28 -3.77 -4.03
C GLY A 200 17.24 -4.60 -3.17
N ARG A 201 17.10 -5.93 -3.15
CA ARG A 201 17.89 -6.92 -2.40
C ARG A 201 18.62 -7.95 -3.29
N GLY A 202 18.75 -7.71 -4.60
CA GLY A 202 19.39 -8.64 -5.52
C GLY A 202 18.97 -8.40 -6.98
N HIS A 203 18.76 -9.48 -7.73
CA HIS A 203 18.34 -9.43 -9.13
C HIS A 203 17.01 -10.13 -9.36
N SER A 204 16.11 -9.49 -10.10
CA SER A 204 14.90 -10.11 -10.65
C SER A 204 15.17 -10.57 -12.07
N HIS A 205 14.69 -11.77 -12.43
CA HIS A 205 14.89 -12.34 -13.75
C HIS A 205 13.53 -12.47 -14.46
N ALA A 206 13.47 -12.14 -15.74
CA ALA A 206 12.26 -12.27 -16.53
C ALA A 206 12.52 -12.45 -18.02
N TRP A 207 11.69 -13.24 -18.68
CA TRP A 207 11.53 -13.19 -20.12
C TRP A 207 10.79 -11.91 -20.50
N VAL A 208 11.43 -11.12 -21.36
CA VAL A 208 10.94 -9.85 -21.87
C VAL A 208 10.87 -9.96 -23.39
N ARG A 209 9.75 -9.57 -23.98
CA ARG A 209 9.61 -9.58 -25.44
C ARG A 209 10.64 -8.68 -26.12
N ARG A 210 11.09 -9.05 -27.32
CA ARG A 210 12.07 -8.29 -28.12
C ARG A 210 11.70 -6.81 -28.26
N GLU A 211 10.44 -6.48 -28.50
CA GLU A 211 10.01 -5.09 -28.66
C GLU A 211 10.27 -4.23 -27.42
N HIS A 212 10.34 -4.86 -26.24
CA HIS A 212 10.57 -4.25 -24.94
C HIS A 212 12.03 -4.29 -24.49
N VAL A 213 12.94 -4.77 -25.35
CA VAL A 213 14.37 -4.87 -25.08
C VAL A 213 15.11 -3.99 -26.08
N ARG A 214 16.13 -3.27 -25.62
CA ARG A 214 17.15 -2.71 -26.51
C ARG A 214 18.52 -3.08 -25.98
N ILE A 215 19.28 -3.77 -26.81
CA ILE A 215 20.65 -4.19 -26.54
C ILE A 215 21.58 -3.02 -26.89
N TYR A 216 22.58 -2.79 -26.04
CA TYR A 216 23.63 -1.81 -26.30
C TYR A 216 24.58 -2.40 -27.35
N ALA A 217 24.75 -1.72 -28.48
CA ALA A 217 25.76 -2.10 -29.45
C ALA A 217 27.13 -1.58 -28.98
N LYS A 218 28.19 -2.38 -29.17
CA LYS A 218 29.59 -2.06 -28.79
C LYS A 218 30.12 -0.77 -29.44
N TYR A 219 29.45 -0.24 -30.48
CA TYR A 219 29.86 0.92 -31.29
C TYR A 219 28.72 1.80 -31.84
N ILE A 220 27.52 1.76 -31.27
CA ILE A 220 26.56 2.84 -31.54
C ILE A 220 26.83 3.88 -30.47
N ASP A 221 27.15 5.11 -30.89
CA ASP A 221 27.16 6.32 -30.07
C ASP A 221 26.15 6.12 -28.94
N PRO A 222 26.55 6.21 -27.65
CA PRO A 222 25.67 5.86 -26.54
C PRO A 222 24.32 6.51 -26.84
N PRO A 223 23.21 5.76 -26.97
CA PRO A 223 21.95 6.40 -27.31
C PRO A 223 21.74 7.41 -26.20
N LEU A 224 21.90 8.69 -26.58
CA LEU A 224 21.86 9.81 -25.68
C LEU A 224 20.64 9.56 -24.82
N LYS A 225 20.85 9.45 -23.50
CA LYS A 225 19.77 9.45 -22.51
C LYS A 225 18.72 10.55 -22.80
N GLU A 226 19.11 11.55 -23.60
CA GLU A 226 18.36 12.71 -24.06
C GLU A 226 17.55 12.58 -25.37
N LYS A 227 17.61 11.50 -26.17
CA LYS A 227 16.86 11.45 -27.46
C LYS A 227 15.95 10.24 -27.66
N LEU A 228 15.20 9.86 -26.62
CA LEU A 228 13.82 9.43 -26.83
C LEU A 228 12.94 10.56 -26.31
N ASP A 229 12.48 11.40 -27.22
CA ASP A 229 11.53 12.48 -26.93
C ASP A 229 10.37 11.90 -26.13
N ARG A 230 10.11 12.49 -24.96
CA ARG A 230 8.99 12.13 -24.09
C ARG A 230 7.66 12.15 -24.85
N ALA A 231 7.56 12.94 -25.93
CA ALA A 231 6.40 13.00 -26.79
C ALA A 231 6.23 11.77 -27.72
N GLU A 232 7.29 11.05 -28.07
CA GLU A 232 7.18 9.77 -28.79
C GLU A 232 6.76 8.66 -27.84
N TYR A 233 7.29 8.66 -26.61
CA TYR A 233 6.86 7.79 -25.52
C TYR A 233 5.37 7.99 -25.14
N ASP A 234 4.90 9.24 -25.07
CA ASP A 234 3.50 9.55 -24.78
C ASP A 234 2.54 9.19 -25.95
N ARG A 235 3.05 9.11 -27.19
CA ARG A 235 2.29 8.68 -28.38
C ARG A 235 2.00 7.18 -28.41
N ILE A 236 2.98 6.35 -28.02
CA ILE A 236 2.88 4.88 -28.15
C ILE A 236 2.19 4.26 -26.92
N ARG A 237 2.04 5.01 -25.82
CA ARG A 237 1.33 4.55 -24.62
C ARG A 237 -0.16 4.33 -24.93
N PRO A 238 -0.73 3.13 -24.69
CA PRO A 238 -2.18 2.96 -24.69
C PRO A 238 -2.75 3.90 -23.64
N ARG A 239 -3.53 4.91 -24.05
CA ARG A 239 -4.22 5.81 -23.13
C ARG A 239 -5.01 4.93 -22.18
N ARG A 240 -4.59 4.85 -20.90
CA ARG A 240 -5.46 4.35 -19.84
C ARG A 240 -6.73 5.17 -19.97
N ARG A 241 -7.85 4.52 -20.31
CA ARG A 241 -9.18 5.13 -20.20
C ARG A 241 -9.20 5.79 -18.82
N ARG A 242 -9.13 7.12 -18.78
CA ARG A 242 -9.54 7.87 -17.59
C ARG A 242 -10.96 7.37 -17.36
N ARG A 243 -11.19 6.68 -16.24
CA ARG A 243 -12.56 6.49 -15.77
C ARG A 243 -13.13 7.90 -15.69
N ALA A 244 -14.21 8.12 -16.44
CA ALA A 244 -15.00 9.33 -16.38
C ALA A 244 -15.30 9.64 -14.90
N ALA A 245 -15.20 10.92 -14.58
CA ALA A 245 -15.66 11.47 -13.31
C ALA A 245 -17.14 11.16 -13.10
#